data_AF-A0A7W1AS65-F1
#
_entry.id   AF-A0A7W1AS65-F1
#
_cell.length_a   1.000
_cell.length_b   1.000
_cell.length_c   1.000
_cell.angle_alpha   90.00
_cell.angle_beta   90.00
_cell.angle_gamma   90.00
#
_symmetry.space_group_name_H-M   'P 1'
#
loop_
_entity.id
_entity.type
_entity.pdbx_description
1 polymer ?
#
loop_
_entity_poly.entity_id
_entity_poly.type
_entity_poly.pdbx_seq_one_letter_code
_entity_poly.pdbx_strand_id
1 'polypeptide(L)' 'MSESIELTIVYDDAGDGWITASVPEVPGANSQGRTRDEARASVIDALHGILELRLANTRSQIRRPTASR' A
#
# COMPACT_ATOMS: atom_id res chain seq x y z
N MET A 1 4.56 23.59 -3.18
CA MET A 1 4.77 22.54 -4.19
C MET A 1 4.51 21.22 -3.49
N SER A 2 3.46 20.49 -3.87
CA SER A 2 3.31 19.10 -3.44
C SER A 2 4.25 18.26 -4.28
N GLU A 3 5.25 17.65 -3.65
CA GLU A 3 6.06 16.65 -4.35
C GLU A 3 5.17 15.46 -4.70
N SER A 4 5.25 15.04 -5.97
CA SER A 4 4.52 13.89 -6.48
C SER A 4 5.48 12.72 -6.46
N ILE A 5 5.06 11.59 -5.89
CA ILE A 5 5.84 10.35 -5.95
C ILE A 5 5.35 9.52 -7.12
N GLU A 6 6.28 8.92 -7.87
CA GLU A 6 5.97 7.93 -8.90
C GLU A 6 6.28 6.54 -8.35
N LEU A 7 5.35 5.61 -8.55
CA LEU A 7 5.42 4.23 -8.07
C LEU A 7 4.97 3.29 -9.19
N THR A 8 5.51 2.08 -9.20
CA THR A 8 5.23 1.07 -10.23
C THR A 8 4.13 0.13 -9.74
N ILE A 9 3.13 -0.14 -10.60
CA ILE A 9 2.20 -1.25 -10.38
C ILE A 9 2.59 -2.41 -11.31
N VAL A 10 2.91 -3.55 -10.71
CA VAL A 10 3.12 -4.81 -11.42
C VAL A 10 1.81 -5.59 -11.42
N TYR A 11 1.42 -6.10 -12.60
CA TYR A 11 0.23 -6.91 -12.78
C TYR A 11 0.62 -8.33 -13.20
N ASP A 12 0.04 -9.33 -12.56
CA ASP A 12 0.24 -10.74 -12.87
C ASP A 12 -1.12 -11.44 -13.05
N ASP A 13 -1.15 -12.46 -13.90
CA ASP A 13 -2.31 -13.35 -14.03
C ASP A 13 -2.39 -14.26 -12.80
N ALA A 14 -3.50 -14.19 -12.08
CA ALA A 14 -3.75 -14.98 -10.88
C ALA A 14 -4.61 -16.22 -11.14
N GLY A 15 -4.97 -16.48 -12.40
CA GLY A 15 -5.86 -17.58 -12.80
C GLY A 15 -7.33 -17.25 -12.60
N ASP A 16 -8.21 -18.07 -13.18
CA ASP A 16 -9.67 -17.97 -13.05
C ASP A 16 -10.26 -16.57 -13.35
N GLY A 17 -9.62 -15.84 -14.27
CA GLY A 17 -10.02 -14.48 -14.65
C GLY A 17 -9.73 -13.43 -13.59
N TRP A 18 -8.79 -13.70 -12.67
CA TRP A 18 -8.28 -12.73 -11.71
C TRP A 18 -6.93 -12.17 -12.14
N ILE A 19 -6.71 -10.90 -11.80
CA ILE A 19 -5.46 -10.18 -12.00
C ILE A 19 -4.99 -9.71 -10.63
N THR A 20 -3.77 -10.08 -10.24
CA THR A 20 -3.11 -9.48 -9.07
C THR A 20 -2.40 -8.20 -9.47
N ALA A 21 -2.41 -7.22 -8.58
CA ALA A 21 -1.68 -5.97 -8.72
C ALA A 21 -0.85 -5.73 -7.45
N SER A 22 0.40 -5.32 -7.60
CA SER A 22 1.29 -5.03 -6.48
C SER A 22 2.16 -3.81 -6.74
N VAL A 23 2.58 -3.12 -5.66
CA VAL A 23 3.55 -2.02 -5.70
C VAL A 23 4.85 -2.49 -5.04
N PRO A 24 5.87 -2.95 -5.79
CA PRO A 24 7.10 -3.52 -5.23
C PRO A 24 7.84 -2.58 -4.27
N GLU A 25 7.75 -1.28 -4.50
CA GLU A 25 8.35 -0.23 -3.66
C GLU A 25 7.71 -0.15 -2.26
N VAL A 26 6.51 -0.69 -2.09
CA VAL A 26 5.75 -0.67 -0.83
C VAL A 26 5.32 -2.10 -0.45
N PRO A 27 6.15 -2.84 0.32
CA PRO A 27 5.82 -4.19 0.75
C PRO A 27 4.46 -4.26 1.47
N GLY A 28 3.62 -5.19 1.04
CA GLY A 28 2.25 -5.39 1.50
C GLY A 28 1.18 -4.66 0.67
N ALA A 29 1.57 -3.73 -0.20
CA ALA A 29 0.63 -3.07 -1.11
C ALA A 29 0.35 -3.98 -2.30
N ASN A 30 -0.46 -5.02 -2.05
CA ASN A 30 -0.91 -5.98 -3.03
C ASN A 30 -2.43 -6.14 -2.95
N SER A 31 -3.06 -6.30 -4.10
CA SER A 31 -4.50 -6.52 -4.21
C SER A 31 -4.82 -7.27 -5.51
N GLN A 32 -6.10 -7.47 -5.81
CA GLN A 32 -6.55 -8.18 -7.00
C GLN A 32 -7.90 -7.64 -7.51
N GLY A 33 -8.21 -7.93 -8.77
CA GLY A 33 -9.50 -7.61 -9.40
C GLY A 33 -9.81 -8.55 -10.56
N ARG A 34 -11.06 -8.55 -11.04
CA ARG A 34 -11.46 -9.29 -12.25
C ARG A 34 -11.05 -8.58 -13.53
N THR A 35 -10.75 -7.29 -13.43
CA THR A 35 -10.23 -6.47 -14.52
C THR A 35 -8.99 -5.72 -14.07
N ARG A 36 -8.21 -5.21 -15.04
CA ARG A 36 -7.02 -4.42 -14.73
C ARG A 36 -7.37 -3.13 -13.98
N ASP A 37 -8.49 -2.50 -14.31
CA ASP A 37 -8.97 -1.28 -13.65
C ASP A 37 -9.39 -1.55 -12.21
N GLU A 38 -10.09 -2.65 -11.96
CA GLU A 38 -10.42 -3.10 -10.60
C GLU A 38 -9.14 -3.38 -9.80
N ALA A 39 -8.23 -4.19 -10.34
CA ALA A 39 -6.97 -4.51 -9.66
C ALA A 39 -6.15 -3.24 -9.37
N ARG A 40 -6.16 -2.26 -10.29
CA ARG A 40 -5.52 -0.94 -10.11
C ARG A 40 -6.17 -0.15 -8.98
N ALA A 41 -7.49 -0.04 -8.96
CA ALA A 41 -8.19 0.68 -7.90
C ALA A 41 -7.92 0.04 -6.53
N SER A 42 -8.04 -1.29 -6.45
CA SER A 42 -7.87 -2.01 -5.20
C SER A 42 -6.43 -2.00 -4.68
N VAL A 43 -5.40 -1.98 -5.54
CA VAL A 43 -4.00 -1.85 -5.06
C VAL A 43 -3.68 -0.41 -4.60
N ILE A 44 -4.32 0.60 -5.20
CA ILE A 44 -4.20 1.99 -4.73
C ILE A 44 -4.82 2.12 -3.34
N ASP A 45 -6.00 1.55 -3.11
CA ASP A 45 -6.62 1.55 -1.78
C ASP A 45 -5.74 0.83 -0.73
N ALA A 46 -5.16 -0.32 -1.09
CA ALA A 46 -4.23 -1.04 -0.22
C ALA A 46 -2.96 -0.22 0.10
N LEU A 47 -2.42 0.49 -0.89
CA LEU A 47 -1.29 1.41 -0.72
C LEU A 47 -1.65 2.53 0.26
N HIS A 48 -2.81 3.17 0.09
CA HIS A 48 -3.30 4.20 1.00
C HIS A 48 -3.37 3.68 2.44
N GLY A 49 -4.01 2.52 2.66
CA GLY A 49 -4.13 1.91 3.99
C GLY A 49 -2.77 1.62 4.64
N ILE A 50 -1.79 1.15 3.88
CA ILE A 50 -0.44 0.89 4.42
C ILE A 50 0.27 2.17 4.82
N LEU A 51 0.19 3.22 4.00
CA LEU A 51 0.82 4.50 4.32
C LEU A 51 0.18 5.13 5.57
N GLU A 52 -1.14 5.05 5.70
CA GLU A 52 -1.86 5.49 6.91
C GLU A 52 -1.41 4.73 8.16
N LEU A 53 -1.35 3.40 8.09
CA LEU A 53 -0.90 2.55 9.20
C LEU A 53 0.54 2.87 9.61
N ARG A 54 1.45 3.02 8.64
CA ARG A 54 2.87 3.36 8.91
C ARG A 54 3.00 4.75 9.53
N LEU A 55 2.21 5.72 9.07
CA LEU A 55 2.18 7.07 9.64
C LEU A 55 1.64 7.06 11.08
N ALA A 56 0.55 6.33 11.33
CA ALA A 56 -0.03 6.18 12.67
C ALA A 56 0.96 5.53 13.64
N ASN A 57 1.66 4.48 13.21
CA ASN A 57 2.70 3.82 14.00
C ASN A 57 3.85 4.78 14.33
N THR A 58 4.34 5.53 13.34
CA THR A 58 5.39 6.54 13.55
C THR A 58 4.97 7.57 14.58
N ARG A 59 3.74 8.09 14.49
CA ARG A 59 3.18 9.05 15.45
C ARG A 59 3.01 8.46 16.85
N SER A 60 2.72 7.17 16.96
CA SER A 60 2.61 6.47 18.24
C SER A 60 3.99 6.30 18.92
N GLN A 61 5.04 6.00 18.16
CA GLN A 61 6.41 5.87 18.69
C GLN A 61 6.98 7.20 19.20
N ILE A 62 6.66 8.33 18.54
CA ILE A 62 7.09 9.66 18.99
C ILE A 62 6.41 10.06 20.32
N ARG A 63 5.23 9.52 20.62
CA ARG A 63 4.42 9.90 21.80
C ARG A 63 4.63 9.01 23.02
N ARG A 64 5.56 8.04 23.00
CA ARG A 64 5.96 7.32 24.21
C ARG A 64 7.09 8.09 24.90
N PRO A 65 6.87 8.74 26.06
CA PRO A 65 7.99 9.19 26.87
C PRO A 65 8.74 7.94 27.33
N THR A 66 10.06 7.94 27.16
CA THR A 66 10.96 7.05 27.91
C THR A 66 10.82 7.35 29.39
N ALA A 67 9.79 6.79 30.01
CA ALA A 67 9.71 6.66 31.45
C ALA A 67 10.23 5.26 31.79
N SER A 68 11.51 5.16 32.10
CA SER A 68 12.03 4.08 32.93
C SER A 68 13.10 4.63 33.85
N ARG A 69 12.62 4.82 35.07
CA ARG A 69 13.26 4.61 36.38
C ARG A 69 14.50 3.72 36.37
#